data_AF-A0A519B9K3-F1
#
_entry.id   AF-A0A519B9K3-F1
#
_cell.length_a   1.000
_cell.length_b   1.000
_cell.length_c   1.000
_cell.angle_alpha   90.00
_cell.angle_beta   90.00
_cell.angle_gamma   90.00
#
_symmetry.space_group_name_H-M   'P 1'
#
loop_
_entity.id
_entity.type
_entity.pdbx_description
1 polymer ?
#
loop_
_entity_poly.entity_id
_entity_poly.type
_entity_poly.pdbx_seq_one_letter_code
_entity_poly.pdbx_strand_id
1 'polypeptide(L)'
;MLTLGSLITLKNLFYVFVLLGAVIMFSNMLIAASLKNKIPGGFVGKWLLIMWFFMFFFFLAEAGAFFFITSLNNINLSYFLIGLVLFFGSVFVAVVNRFVYHLIKELALDK
;
A
#
# COMPACT_ATOMS: atom_id res chain seq x y z
N MET A 1 26.77 8.76 -22.17
CA MET A 1 26.74 7.32 -21.78
C MET A 1 26.36 7.26 -20.31
N LEU A 2 25.07 7.05 -20.00
CA LEU A 2 24.59 6.92 -18.60
C LEU A 2 25.05 5.56 -18.08
N THR A 3 25.96 5.55 -17.11
CA THR A 3 26.44 4.31 -16.48
C THR A 3 25.35 3.79 -15.54
N LEU A 4 25.13 2.46 -15.53
CA LEU A 4 24.12 1.81 -14.68
C LEU A 4 24.26 2.18 -13.19
N GLY A 5 25.48 2.52 -12.75
CA GLY A 5 25.79 3.00 -11.41
C GLY A 5 25.28 4.41 -11.07
N SER A 6 25.00 5.27 -12.06
CA SER A 6 24.41 6.60 -11.80
C SER A 6 22.89 6.56 -11.60
N LEU A 7 22.23 5.45 -12.01
CA LEU A 7 20.79 5.25 -11.90
C LEU A 7 20.37 4.69 -10.54
N ILE A 8 21.24 3.96 -9.84
CA ILE A 8 20.95 3.33 -8.55
C ILE A 8 21.50 4.20 -7.41
N THR A 9 20.81 5.31 -7.14
CA THR A 9 21.01 6.08 -5.92
C THR A 9 19.96 5.69 -4.88
N LEU A 10 20.26 5.82 -3.58
CA LEU A 10 19.29 5.58 -2.50
C LEU A 10 18.01 6.42 -2.67
N LYS A 11 18.17 7.63 -3.22
CA LYS A 11 17.06 8.52 -3.56
C LYS A 11 16.19 7.95 -4.70
N ASN A 12 16.79 7.43 -5.76
CA ASN A 12 16.03 6.81 -6.85
C ASN A 12 15.32 5.53 -6.38
N LEU A 13 15.99 4.72 -5.55
CA LEU A 13 15.37 3.53 -4.94
C LEU A 13 14.17 3.89 -4.07
N PHE A 14 14.26 4.97 -3.28
CA PHE A 14 13.12 5.49 -2.53
C PHE A 14 11.91 5.75 -3.43
N TYR A 15 12.08 6.51 -4.51
CA TYR A 15 10.97 6.81 -5.42
C TYR A 15 10.39 5.56 -6.07
N VAL A 16 11.24 4.60 -6.46
CA VAL A 16 10.78 3.32 -7.01
C VAL A 16 9.95 2.55 -5.99
N PHE A 17 10.41 2.44 -4.74
CA PHE A 17 9.69 1.73 -3.69
C PHE A 17 8.35 2.40 -3.34
N VAL A 18 8.34 3.72 -3.20
CA VAL A 18 7.12 4.47 -2.89
C VAL A 18 6.12 4.39 -4.04
N LEU A 19 6.59 4.50 -5.29
CA LEU A 19 5.71 4.38 -6.45
C LEU A 19 5.10 2.98 -6.57
N LEU A 20 5.93 1.93 -6.41
CA LEU A 20 5.44 0.55 -6.42
C LEU A 20 4.48 0.29 -5.26
N GLY A 21 4.80 0.79 -4.07
CA GLY A 21 3.94 0.74 -2.89
C GLY A 21 2.58 1.38 -3.19
N ALA A 22 2.56 2.58 -3.74
CA ALA A 22 1.34 3.32 -4.08
C ALA A 22 0.47 2.57 -5.09
N VAL A 23 1.07 1.96 -6.11
CA VAL A 23 0.36 1.13 -7.10
C VAL A 23 -0.26 -0.10 -6.44
N ILE A 24 0.49 -0.78 -5.56
CA ILE A 24 0.00 -1.95 -4.81
C ILE A 24 -1.15 -1.54 -3.90
N MET A 25 -1.00 -0.45 -3.14
CA MET A 25 -2.01 0.03 -2.20
C MET A 25 -3.29 0.44 -2.93
N PHE A 26 -3.16 1.20 -4.04
CA PHE A 26 -4.29 1.61 -4.86
C PHE A 26 -5.04 0.41 -5.45
N SER A 27 -4.31 -0.59 -5.95
CA SER A 27 -4.91 -1.84 -6.47
C SER A 27 -5.68 -2.58 -5.37
N ASN A 28 -5.14 -2.65 -4.15
CA ASN A 28 -5.82 -3.26 -3.01
C ASN A 28 -7.07 -2.50 -2.58
N MET A 29 -7.03 -1.18 -2.62
CA MET A 29 -8.20 -0.33 -2.37
C MET A 29 -9.34 -0.62 -3.35
N LEU A 30 -9.04 -0.78 -4.64
CA LEU A 30 -10.05 -1.12 -5.65
C LEU A 30 -10.68 -2.49 -5.38
N ILE A 31 -9.86 -3.48 -5.02
CA ILE A 31 -10.33 -4.83 -4.67
C ILE A 31 -11.23 -4.76 -3.43
N ALA A 32 -10.79 -4.09 -2.37
CA ALA A 32 -11.56 -3.93 -1.13
C ALA A 32 -12.88 -3.18 -1.35
N ALA A 33 -12.88 -2.14 -2.20
CA ALA A 33 -14.10 -1.43 -2.60
C ALA A 33 -15.07 -2.34 -3.37
N SER A 34 -14.56 -3.20 -4.26
CA SER A 34 -15.40 -4.16 -4.99
C SER A 34 -16.04 -5.21 -4.08
N LEU A 35 -15.38 -5.57 -2.97
CA LEU A 35 -15.88 -6.53 -1.99
C LEU A 35 -17.01 -5.98 -1.13
N LYS A 36 -17.00 -4.67 -0.85
CA LYS A 36 -18.09 -3.99 -0.12
C LYS A 36 -19.47 -4.23 -0.75
N ASN A 37 -19.54 -4.30 -2.08
CA ASN A 37 -20.81 -4.51 -2.80
C ASN A 37 -21.25 -5.98 -2.84
N LYS A 38 -20.36 -6.93 -2.56
CA LYS A 38 -20.63 -8.37 -2.66
C LYS A 38 -21.00 -9.03 -1.33
N ILE A 39 -20.71 -8.36 -0.21
CA ILE A 39 -20.87 -8.95 1.12
C ILE A 39 -22.08 -8.29 1.78
N PRO A 40 -23.13 -9.05 2.15
CA PRO A 40 -24.32 -8.51 2.78
C PRO A 40 -23.94 -7.73 4.04
N GLY A 41 -24.55 -6.56 4.23
CA GLY A 41 -24.15 -5.47 5.14
C GLY A 41 -24.18 -5.75 6.65
N GLY A 42 -23.60 -6.87 7.09
CA GLY A 42 -23.39 -7.24 8.49
C GLY A 42 -22.04 -6.79 9.05
N PHE A 43 -21.59 -7.46 10.12
CA PHE A 43 -20.35 -7.20 10.87
C PHE A 43 -19.12 -7.02 9.96
N VAL A 44 -18.95 -7.91 8.97
CA VAL A 44 -17.81 -7.92 8.04
C VAL A 44 -17.73 -6.65 7.18
N GLY A 45 -18.88 -6.08 6.76
CA GLY A 45 -18.91 -4.87 5.92
C GLY A 45 -18.39 -3.62 6.64
N LYS A 46 -18.63 -3.50 7.96
CA LYS A 46 -18.10 -2.39 8.77
C LYS A 46 -16.57 -2.47 8.89
N TRP A 47 -16.02 -3.66 9.13
CA TRP A 47 -14.57 -3.87 9.21
C TRP A 47 -13.88 -3.68 7.86
N LEU A 48 -14.52 -4.05 6.75
CA LEU A 48 -14.02 -3.76 5.41
C LEU A 48 -13.95 -2.27 5.12
N LEU A 49 -14.93 -1.48 5.58
CA LEU A 49 -14.91 -0.03 5.42
C LEU A 49 -13.78 0.61 6.24
N ILE A 50 -13.57 0.14 7.48
CA ILE A 50 -12.44 0.57 8.33
C ILE A 50 -11.11 0.21 7.65
N MET A 51 -10.98 -1.03 7.15
CA MET A 51 -9.79 -1.48 6.45
C MET A 51 -9.52 -0.62 5.22
N TRP A 52 -10.53 -0.33 4.40
CA TRP A 52 -10.42 0.54 3.24
C TRP A 52 -9.99 1.97 3.63
N PHE A 53 -10.53 2.51 4.72
CA PHE A 53 -10.12 3.82 5.24
C PHE A 53 -8.64 3.84 5.63
N PHE A 54 -8.15 2.81 6.33
CA PHE A 54 -6.72 2.70 6.63
C PHE A 54 -5.86 2.60 5.35
N MET A 55 -6.27 1.82 4.36
CA MET A 55 -5.56 1.76 3.07
C MET A 55 -5.47 3.13 2.40
N PHE A 56 -6.55 3.91 2.46
CA PHE A 56 -6.56 5.27 1.92
C PHE A 56 -5.54 6.19 2.62
N PHE A 57 -5.43 6.12 3.95
CA PHE A 57 -4.40 6.89 4.67
C PHE A 57 -2.98 6.43 4.35
N PHE A 58 -2.75 5.13 4.20
CA PHE A 58 -1.45 4.61 3.78
C PHE A 58 -1.10 5.05 2.35
N PHE A 59 -2.06 4.99 1.43
CA PHE A 59 -1.88 5.52 0.08
C PHE A 59 -1.54 7.01 0.09
N LEU A 60 -2.23 7.79 0.94
CA LEU A 60 -1.94 9.22 1.10
C LEU A 60 -0.56 9.45 1.71
N ALA A 61 -0.11 8.60 2.63
CA ALA A 61 1.24 8.65 3.18
C ALA A 61 2.30 8.35 2.12
N GLU A 62 2.07 7.39 1.22
CA GLU A 62 2.96 7.10 0.09
C GLU A 62 2.97 8.24 -0.94
N ALA A 63 1.81 8.75 -1.35
CA ALA A 63 1.71 9.89 -2.24
C ALA A 63 2.38 11.13 -1.61
N GLY A 64 2.13 11.38 -0.32
CA GLY A 64 2.77 12.45 0.44
C GLY A 64 4.29 12.27 0.50
N ALA A 65 4.77 11.07 0.79
CA ALA A 65 6.19 10.76 0.76
C ALA A 65 6.78 11.01 -0.64
N PHE A 66 6.09 10.66 -1.72
CA PHE A 66 6.55 10.92 -3.08
C PHE A 66 6.73 12.42 -3.37
N PHE A 67 5.78 13.27 -2.96
CA PHE A 67 5.83 14.71 -3.27
C PHE A 67 6.66 15.55 -2.30
N PHE A 68 6.68 15.21 -1.01
CA PHE A 68 7.28 16.07 0.03
C PHE A 68 8.70 15.67 0.44
N ILE A 69 9.25 14.56 -0.06
CA ILE A 69 10.59 14.11 0.32
C ILE A 69 11.69 15.09 -0.07
N THR A 70 11.50 15.88 -1.12
CA THR A 70 12.48 16.86 -1.59
C THR A 70 12.64 18.04 -0.63
N SER A 71 11.67 18.27 0.25
CA SER A 71 11.71 19.33 1.27
C SER A 71 12.41 18.89 2.56
N LEU A 72 12.68 17.60 2.74
CA LEU A 72 13.43 17.09 3.87
C LEU A 72 14.94 17.30 3.61
N ASN A 73 15.67 17.64 4.67
CA ASN A 73 17.08 17.98 4.56
C ASN A 73 17.93 16.68 4.52
N ASN A 74 18.35 16.29 3.30
CA ASN A 74 19.51 15.45 2.93
C ASN A 74 19.99 14.29 3.85
N ILE A 75 19.11 13.47 4.43
CA ILE A 75 19.54 12.17 5.00
C ILE A 75 19.18 11.03 4.05
N ASN A 76 20.10 10.69 3.14
CA ASN A 76 19.91 9.65 2.11
C ASN A 76 19.51 8.27 2.68
N LEU A 77 20.04 7.91 3.86
CA LEU A 77 19.69 6.67 4.54
C LEU A 77 18.24 6.68 5.05
N SER A 78 17.78 7.81 5.59
CA SER A 78 16.41 7.95 6.10
C SER A 78 15.38 7.82 4.98
N TYR A 79 15.64 8.39 3.80
CA TYR A 79 14.75 8.20 2.64
C TYR A 79 14.63 6.74 2.26
N PHE A 80 15.76 6.05 2.14
CA PHE A 80 15.74 4.64 1.82
C PHE A 80 14.94 3.82 2.84
N LEU A 81 15.15 4.05 4.14
CA LEU A 81 14.41 3.36 5.21
C LEU A 81 12.91 3.67 5.18
N ILE A 82 12.53 4.93 4.98
CA ILE A 82 11.11 5.32 4.86
C ILE A 82 10.47 4.64 3.65
N GLY A 83 11.15 4.62 2.50
CA GLY A 83 10.67 3.95 1.30
C GLY A 83 10.46 2.45 1.50
N LEU A 84 11.39 1.78 2.20
CA LEU A 84 11.24 0.37 2.56
C LEU A 84 10.04 0.13 3.48
N VAL A 85 9.88 0.93 4.53
CA VAL A 85 8.76 0.80 5.49
C VAL A 85 7.43 0.97 4.78
N LEU A 86 7.31 1.98 3.92
CA LEU A 86 6.09 2.23 3.14
C LEU A 86 5.80 1.08 2.17
N PHE A 87 6.80 0.66 1.39
CA PHE A 87 6.66 -0.44 0.44
C PHE A 87 6.25 -1.75 1.11
N PHE A 88 6.94 -2.14 2.20
CA PHE A 88 6.60 -3.35 2.94
C PHE A 88 5.24 -3.22 3.65
N GLY A 89 4.86 -2.03 4.09
CA GLY A 89 3.51 -1.74 4.58
C GLY A 89 2.44 -2.04 3.52
N SER A 90 2.68 -1.61 2.27
CA SER A 90 1.79 -1.87 1.14
C SER A 90 1.70 -3.36 0.77
N VAL A 91 2.82 -4.08 0.80
CA VAL A 91 2.83 -5.54 0.62
C VAL A 91 2.08 -6.23 1.75
N PHE A 92 2.28 -5.82 3.00
CA PHE A 92 1.60 -6.39 4.16
C PHE A 92 0.08 -6.22 4.06
N VAL A 93 -0.39 -5.02 3.71
CA VAL A 93 -1.82 -4.76 3.47
C VAL A 93 -2.36 -5.64 2.36
N ALA A 94 -1.60 -5.86 1.28
CA ALA A 94 -2.01 -6.77 0.20
C ALA A 94 -2.22 -8.21 0.69
N VAL A 95 -1.32 -8.70 1.53
CA VAL A 95 -1.42 -10.03 2.14
C VAL A 95 -2.65 -10.12 3.05
N VAL A 96 -2.85 -9.12 3.92
CA VAL A 96 -4.02 -9.06 4.82
C VAL A 96 -5.32 -9.03 4.03
N ASN A 97 -5.42 -8.17 3.00
CA ASN A 97 -6.60 -8.07 2.16
C ASN A 97 -6.91 -9.40 1.45
N ARG A 98 -5.86 -10.11 0.99
CA ARG A 98 -6.02 -11.43 0.37
C ARG A 98 -6.45 -12.48 1.39
N PHE A 99 -5.92 -12.45 2.60
CA PHE A 99 -6.34 -13.34 3.69
C PHE A 99 -7.81 -13.12 4.07
N VAL A 100 -8.22 -11.86 4.26
CA VAL A 100 -9.62 -11.48 4.52
C VAL A 100 -10.54 -11.95 3.40
N TYR A 101 -10.13 -11.79 2.14
CA TYR A 101 -10.89 -12.30 1.00
C TYR A 101 -11.12 -13.82 1.06
N HIS A 102 -10.08 -14.61 1.39
CA HIS A 102 -10.20 -16.06 1.49
C HIS A 102 -11.08 -16.47 2.68
N LEU A 103 -10.91 -15.85 3.85
CA LEU A 103 -11.77 -16.07 5.01
C LEU A 103 -13.24 -15.81 4.68
N ILE A 104 -13.55 -14.70 4.01
CA ILE A 104 -14.92 -14.36 3.65
C ILE A 104 -15.49 -15.39 2.66
N LYS A 105 -14.67 -15.88 1.73
CA LYS A 105 -15.09 -16.91 0.77
C LYS A 105 -15.37 -18.25 1.45
N GLU A 106 -14.53 -18.67 2.39
CA GLU A 106 -14.72 -19.91 3.18
C GLU A 106 -15.98 -19.81 4.04
N LEU A 107 -16.16 -18.72 4.79
CA LEU A 107 -17.35 -18.50 5.62
C LEU A 107 -18.66 -18.40 4.83
N ALA A 108 -18.59 -18.04 3.54
CA ALA A 108 -19.76 -17.98 2.67
C ALA A 108 -20.16 -19.36 2.11
N LEU A 109 -19.26 -20.35 2.12
CA LEU A 109 -19.54 -21.72 1.68
C LEU A 109 -20.18 -22.58 2.79
N ASP A 110 -20.04 -22.18 4.04
CA ASP A 110 -20.66 -22.83 5.22
C ASP A 110 -22.12 -22.40 5.48
N LYS A 111 -22.76 -21.72 4.52
CA LYS A 111 -24.19 -21.38 4.53
C LYS A 111 -24.91 -22.02 3.36
#